data_AF-A0A9W8XYU6-F1
#
_entry.id   AF-A0A9W8XYU6-F1
#
_cell.length_a   1.000
_cell.length_b   1.000
_cell.length_c   1.000
_cell.angle_alpha   90.00
_cell.angle_beta   90.00
_cell.angle_gamma   90.00
#
_symmetry.space_group_name_H-M   'P 1'
#
loop_
_entity.id
_entity.type
_entity.pdbx_description
1 polymer ?
#
loop_
_entity_poly.entity_id
_entity_poly.type
_entity_poly.pdbx_seq_one_letter_code
_entity_poly.pdbx_strand_id
1 'polypeptide(L)'
;MFDHSVLATGPAALNRNASYNPSNIKSAKPLKVEAKFETAAACSGPVTSNPTSFWMDQQDHTGNARGYAPFLRERQELIEQGDFYTYKTYRNVQSYGAKGDGTGDQTAAIQNALNDDSRGGNRYQGPLAAQPAHVFIPSGTYQLSSKLDLRKGTIIMGDPNNPPVLKAAPGFSGDVLVDGYDAASAAETSFMTQLRNVIIE
;
A
#
# COMPACT_ATOMS: atom_id res chain seq x y z
N MET A 1 -1.44 -8.72 -35.97
CA MET A 1 -0.43 -7.65 -35.94
C MET A 1 -1.22 -6.35 -35.84
N PHE A 2 -1.44 -5.86 -34.62
CA PHE A 2 -2.25 -4.66 -34.38
C PHE A 2 -1.31 -3.47 -34.24
N ASP A 3 -1.61 -2.40 -34.98
CA ASP A 3 -0.90 -1.13 -34.96
C ASP A 3 -1.32 -0.34 -33.70
N HIS A 4 -0.35 -0.01 -32.84
CA HIS A 4 -0.53 0.69 -31.57
C HIS A 4 -0.50 2.24 -31.72
N SER A 5 -0.71 2.80 -32.90
CA SER A 5 -0.42 4.21 -33.17
C SER A 5 -1.53 5.23 -32.87
N VAL A 6 -2.49 4.95 -31.99
CA VAL A 6 -3.40 6.00 -31.48
C VAL A 6 -3.55 5.93 -29.97
N LEU A 7 -2.45 6.20 -29.26
CA LEU A 7 -2.52 6.71 -27.90
C LEU A 7 -3.26 8.05 -27.92
N ALA A 8 -4.28 8.19 -27.09
CA ALA A 8 -4.90 9.47 -26.83
C ALA A 8 -3.81 10.44 -26.34
N THR A 9 -3.41 11.39 -27.18
CA THR A 9 -2.53 12.47 -26.76
C THR A 9 -3.35 13.39 -25.88
N GLY A 10 -3.09 13.33 -24.57
CA GLY A 10 -3.56 14.34 -23.64
C GLY A 10 -3.15 15.73 -24.16
N PRO A 11 -3.94 16.78 -23.88
CA PRO A 11 -3.63 18.11 -24.39
C PRO A 11 -2.21 18.53 -23.98
N ALA A 12 -1.46 19.05 -24.95
CA ALA A 12 -0.14 19.61 -24.74
C ALA A 12 -0.19 20.69 -23.64
N ALA A 13 0.87 20.71 -22.82
CA ALA A 13 1.09 21.57 -21.65
C ALA A 13 0.24 22.86 -21.60
N LEU A 14 -0.70 22.93 -20.64
CA LEU A 14 -1.49 24.14 -20.39
C LEU A 14 -1.00 24.86 -19.13
N ASN A 15 -0.67 26.14 -19.31
CA ASN A 15 -0.49 27.12 -18.24
C ASN A 15 -1.72 27.14 -17.32
N ARG A 16 -1.47 27.10 -16.01
CA ARG A 16 -2.44 26.74 -14.95
C ARG A 16 -3.60 27.71 -14.69
N ASN A 17 -4.00 28.57 -15.63
CA ASN A 17 -5.09 29.54 -15.40
C ASN A 17 -5.82 30.02 -16.68
N ALA A 18 -5.99 29.17 -17.69
CA ALA A 18 -6.84 29.49 -18.84
C ALA A 18 -8.26 28.94 -18.63
N SER A 19 -9.24 29.83 -18.49
CA SER A 19 -10.66 29.45 -18.56
C SER A 19 -11.03 29.15 -20.01
N TYR A 20 -11.53 27.94 -20.29
CA TYR A 20 -11.95 27.55 -21.64
C TYR A 20 -13.42 27.91 -21.86
N ASN A 21 -13.75 28.58 -22.96
CA ASN A 21 -15.15 28.82 -23.32
C ASN A 21 -15.78 27.49 -23.77
N PRO A 22 -16.83 26.98 -23.09
CA PRO A 22 -17.47 25.71 -23.43
C PRO A 22 -17.94 25.63 -24.88
N SER A 23 -18.28 26.77 -25.49
CA SER A 23 -18.72 26.90 -26.88
C SER A 23 -17.64 26.56 -27.91
N ASN A 24 -16.36 26.53 -27.50
CA ASN A 24 -15.22 26.26 -28.39
C ASN A 24 -14.79 24.78 -28.34
N ILE A 25 -15.51 23.93 -27.61
CA ILE A 25 -15.27 22.49 -27.58
C ILE A 25 -15.95 21.90 -28.82
N LYS A 26 -15.15 21.48 -29.80
CA LYS A 26 -15.68 20.77 -30.97
C LYS A 26 -16.32 19.46 -30.49
N SER A 27 -17.56 19.18 -30.90
CA SER A 27 -18.20 17.89 -30.64
C SER A 27 -17.31 16.75 -31.09
N ALA A 28 -17.07 15.79 -30.21
CA ALA A 28 -16.33 14.58 -30.53
C ALA A 28 -17.04 13.86 -31.68
N LYS A 29 -16.28 13.48 -32.71
CA LYS A 29 -16.80 12.65 -33.80
C LYS A 29 -17.13 11.27 -33.21
N PRO A 30 -18.35 10.74 -33.39
CA PRO A 30 -18.69 9.43 -32.84
C PRO A 30 -17.81 8.37 -33.49
N LEU A 31 -16.96 7.73 -32.70
CA LEU A 31 -16.22 6.55 -33.10
C LEU A 31 -17.16 5.35 -32.98
N LYS A 32 -17.43 4.67 -34.09
CA LYS A 32 -18.07 3.34 -34.05
C LYS A 32 -17.04 2.35 -33.55
N VAL A 33 -17.07 2.06 -32.25
CA VAL A 33 -16.27 0.98 -31.66
C VAL A 33 -17.15 -0.27 -31.67
N GLU A 34 -16.79 -1.27 -32.49
CA GLU A 34 -17.30 -2.63 -32.32
C GLU A 34 -16.58 -3.24 -31.12
N ALA A 35 -16.96 -2.82 -29.92
CA ALA A 35 -16.49 -3.42 -28.69
C ALA A 35 -17.17 -4.79 -28.57
N LYS A 36 -16.38 -5.87 -28.70
CA LYS A 36 -16.76 -7.14 -28.09
C LYS A 36 -16.73 -6.91 -26.59
N PHE A 37 -17.87 -6.60 -26.00
CA PHE A 37 -18.01 -6.59 -24.56
C PHE A 37 -17.84 -8.05 -24.11
N GLU A 38 -16.66 -8.38 -23.57
CA GLU A 38 -16.53 -9.60 -22.80
C GLU A 38 -17.58 -9.55 -21.69
N THR A 39 -18.30 -10.66 -21.49
CA THR A 39 -19.28 -10.79 -20.42
C THR A 39 -18.62 -10.35 -19.11
N ALA A 40 -19.17 -9.30 -18.49
CA ALA A 40 -18.71 -8.87 -17.17
C ALA A 40 -18.70 -10.08 -16.23
N ALA A 41 -17.61 -10.25 -15.48
CA ALA A 41 -17.53 -11.30 -14.47
C ALA A 41 -18.75 -11.18 -13.55
N ALA A 42 -19.64 -12.18 -13.58
CA ALA A 42 -20.78 -12.24 -12.70
C ALA A 42 -20.25 -12.57 -11.30
N CYS A 43 -20.18 -11.56 -10.43
CA CYS A 43 -19.88 -11.79 -9.02
C CYS A 43 -21.15 -12.35 -8.35
N SER A 44 -21.12 -13.64 -7.96
CA SER A 44 -22.04 -14.11 -6.93
C SER A 44 -21.77 -13.26 -5.69
N GLY A 45 -22.78 -12.54 -5.19
CA GLY A 45 -22.63 -11.70 -4.01
C GLY A 45 -22.04 -12.44 -2.81
N PRO A 46 -21.76 -11.74 -1.69
CA PRO A 46 -21.13 -12.36 -0.52
C PRO A 46 -21.89 -13.63 -0.08
N VAL A 47 -21.18 -14.77 -0.05
CA VAL A 47 -21.70 -16.02 0.50
C VAL A 47 -21.22 -16.16 1.93
N THR A 48 -22.13 -16.47 2.86
CA THR A 48 -21.77 -16.78 4.24
C THR A 48 -20.85 -18.00 4.25
N SER A 49 -19.60 -17.80 4.65
CA SER A 49 -18.57 -18.84 4.76
C SER A 49 -17.70 -18.56 5.98
N ASN A 50 -16.96 -19.58 6.45
CA ASN A 50 -15.90 -19.43 7.45
C ASN A 50 -14.54 -19.50 6.72
N PRO A 51 -14.06 -18.38 6.18
CA PRO A 51 -12.80 -18.38 5.43
C PRO A 51 -11.63 -18.64 6.39
N THR A 52 -10.70 -19.49 5.96
CA THR A 52 -9.47 -19.80 6.72
C THR A 52 -8.38 -18.74 6.54
N SER A 53 -8.59 -17.77 5.65
CA SER A 53 -7.68 -16.66 5.38
C SER A 53 -8.48 -15.36 5.27
N PHE A 54 -7.81 -14.26 5.59
CA PHE A 54 -8.44 -12.95 5.59
C PHE A 54 -8.66 -12.43 4.16
N TRP A 55 -9.86 -11.95 3.85
CA TRP A 55 -10.24 -11.53 2.49
C TRP A 55 -9.31 -10.47 1.91
N MET A 56 -8.79 -9.54 2.72
CA MET A 56 -7.90 -8.49 2.21
C MET A 56 -6.61 -9.12 1.71
N ASP A 57 -6.07 -10.14 2.40
CA ASP A 57 -4.85 -10.82 1.94
C ASP A 57 -5.07 -11.63 0.66
N GLN A 58 -6.30 -12.11 0.45
CA GLN A 58 -6.70 -12.80 -0.78
C GLN A 58 -6.95 -11.88 -1.98
N GLN A 59 -7.08 -10.57 -1.78
CA GLN A 59 -7.25 -9.64 -2.89
C GLN A 59 -6.00 -9.61 -3.77
N ASP A 60 -6.21 -9.36 -5.06
CA ASP A 60 -5.09 -9.14 -5.97
C ASP A 60 -4.44 -7.77 -5.70
N HIS A 61 -3.28 -7.81 -5.03
CA HIS A 61 -2.44 -6.65 -4.76
C HIS A 61 -1.39 -6.39 -5.84
N THR A 62 -1.45 -7.10 -6.96
CA THR A 62 -0.42 -7.08 -8.01
C THR A 62 -0.95 -6.71 -9.39
N GLY A 63 -2.23 -6.90 -9.68
CA GLY A 63 -2.87 -6.56 -10.94
C GLY A 63 -3.54 -5.18 -10.93
N ASN A 64 -4.57 -5.01 -11.75
CA ASN A 64 -5.24 -3.71 -11.92
C ASN A 64 -6.08 -3.30 -10.69
N ALA A 65 -6.43 -4.25 -9.82
CA ALA A 65 -7.22 -4.02 -8.61
C ALA A 65 -6.38 -3.58 -7.40
N ARG A 66 -5.04 -3.54 -7.53
CA ARG A 66 -4.12 -3.17 -6.44
C ARG A 66 -4.36 -1.73 -5.97
N GLY A 67 -4.04 -1.46 -4.71
CA GLY A 67 -4.11 -0.10 -4.17
C GLY A 67 -3.10 0.85 -4.82
N TYR A 68 -3.45 2.14 -4.88
CA TYR A 68 -2.79 3.15 -5.71
C TYR A 68 -2.43 4.41 -4.91
N ALA A 69 -1.25 4.99 -5.18
CA ALA A 69 -0.77 6.23 -4.55
C ALA A 69 -0.64 7.37 -5.58
N PRO A 70 -1.74 8.08 -5.93
CA PRO A 70 -1.83 9.00 -7.07
C PRO A 70 -0.88 10.20 -7.04
N PHE A 71 -0.46 10.63 -5.86
CA PHE A 71 0.29 11.87 -5.65
C PHE A 71 1.70 11.63 -5.15
N LEU A 72 2.19 10.39 -5.25
CA LEU A 72 3.56 10.02 -4.94
C LEU A 72 4.47 10.49 -6.09
N ARG A 73 4.58 11.82 -6.23
CA ARG A 73 5.48 12.46 -7.19
C ARG A 73 6.88 12.43 -6.60
N GLU A 74 7.83 11.98 -7.40
CA GLU A 74 9.22 12.30 -7.16
C GLU A 74 9.37 13.81 -7.02
N ARG A 75 10.21 14.23 -6.08
CA ARG A 75 10.88 15.53 -6.02
C ARG A 75 10.93 16.21 -7.40
N GLN A 76 9.96 17.09 -7.67
CA GLN A 76 9.80 18.10 -8.74
C GLN A 76 10.25 17.82 -10.21
N GLU A 77 11.07 16.82 -10.55
CA GLU A 77 11.83 16.81 -11.81
C GLU A 77 11.67 15.58 -12.72
N LEU A 78 10.87 14.57 -12.37
CA LEU A 78 10.58 13.46 -13.29
C LEU A 78 9.08 13.18 -13.32
N ILE A 79 8.36 13.96 -14.13
CA ILE A 79 7.04 13.58 -14.62
C ILE A 79 7.27 12.64 -15.80
N GLU A 80 7.82 11.45 -15.55
CA GLU A 80 7.55 10.32 -16.44
C GLU A 80 6.26 9.66 -15.95
N GLN A 81 5.23 9.78 -16.79
CA GLN A 81 3.90 9.23 -16.58
C GLN A 81 4.00 7.71 -16.45
N GLY A 82 4.07 7.16 -15.24
CA GLY A 82 4.05 5.69 -15.10
C GLY A 82 4.19 5.13 -13.69
N ASP A 83 4.77 5.87 -12.75
CA ASP A 83 5.30 5.26 -11.52
C ASP A 83 4.32 5.24 -10.33
N PHE A 84 3.03 5.38 -10.59
CA PHE A 84 2.02 5.44 -9.54
C PHE A 84 1.50 4.05 -9.11
N TYR A 85 1.66 3.04 -9.97
CA TYR A 85 1.25 1.65 -9.73
C TYR A 85 2.39 0.76 -9.20
N THR A 86 3.60 1.30 -9.11
CA THR A 86 4.79 0.60 -8.61
C THR A 86 4.89 0.66 -7.09
N TYR A 87 4.29 1.69 -6.48
CA TYR A 87 4.23 1.80 -5.03
C TYR A 87 3.29 0.75 -4.41
N LYS A 88 3.86 -0.14 -3.60
CA LYS A 88 3.11 -1.16 -2.87
C LYS A 88 2.36 -0.50 -1.72
N THR A 89 1.05 -0.36 -1.86
CA THR A 89 0.19 0.11 -0.76
C THR A 89 -0.06 -1.00 0.25
N TYR A 90 -0.22 -2.24 -0.21
CA TYR A 90 -0.36 -3.45 0.61
C TYR A 90 0.96 -4.23 0.70
N ARG A 91 1.27 -4.74 1.89
CA ARG A 91 2.51 -5.46 2.19
C ARG A 91 2.22 -6.60 3.15
N ASN A 92 2.47 -7.84 2.73
CA ASN A 92 2.47 -8.99 3.63
C ASN A 92 3.90 -9.17 4.18
N VAL A 93 4.07 -9.20 5.51
CA VAL A 93 5.40 -9.31 6.14
C VAL A 93 6.18 -10.57 5.74
N GLN A 94 5.48 -11.63 5.31
CA GLN A 94 6.13 -12.85 4.81
C GLN A 94 6.89 -12.61 3.50
N SER A 95 6.43 -11.67 2.66
CA SER A 95 7.16 -11.24 1.46
C SER A 95 8.48 -10.51 1.78
N TYR A 96 8.67 -10.09 3.04
CA TYR A 96 9.89 -9.47 3.55
C TYR A 96 10.74 -10.44 4.38
N GLY A 97 10.37 -11.74 4.41
CA GLY A 97 11.10 -12.80 5.08
C GLY A 97 10.68 -13.07 6.52
N ALA A 98 9.63 -12.42 7.03
CA ALA A 98 9.13 -12.68 8.37
C ALA A 98 8.48 -14.07 8.45
N LYS A 99 8.76 -14.79 9.53
CA LYS A 99 8.21 -16.12 9.81
C LYS A 99 7.45 -16.09 11.12
N GLY A 100 6.17 -16.47 11.07
CA GLY A 100 5.29 -16.56 12.24
C GLY A 100 5.43 -17.88 13.00
N ASP A 101 6.59 -18.54 12.94
CA ASP A 101 6.82 -19.87 13.52
C ASP A 101 7.16 -19.85 15.02
N GLY A 102 7.22 -18.65 15.62
CA GLY A 102 7.56 -18.46 17.02
C GLY A 102 9.05 -18.63 17.32
N THR A 103 9.92 -18.59 16.32
CA THR A 103 11.38 -18.70 16.49
C THR A 103 12.12 -17.62 15.70
N GLY A 104 13.35 -17.32 16.11
CA GLY A 104 14.19 -16.33 15.44
C GLY A 104 13.68 -14.89 15.56
N ASP A 105 14.56 -13.93 15.29
CA ASP A 105 14.22 -12.52 15.35
C ASP A 105 13.57 -12.06 14.04
N GLN A 106 12.30 -11.62 14.13
CA GLN A 106 11.49 -11.17 13.01
C GLN A 106 11.49 -9.65 12.85
N THR A 107 12.18 -8.92 13.74
CA THR A 107 12.12 -7.45 13.80
C THR A 107 12.54 -6.83 12.47
N ALA A 108 13.67 -7.24 11.91
CA ALA A 108 14.19 -6.67 10.67
C ALA A 108 13.23 -6.88 9.49
N ALA A 109 12.65 -8.07 9.36
CA ALA A 109 11.74 -8.38 8.26
C ALA A 109 10.45 -7.54 8.35
N ILE A 110 9.86 -7.42 9.54
CA ILE A 110 8.65 -6.61 9.75
C ILE A 110 8.97 -5.13 9.59
N GLN A 111 10.10 -4.65 10.11
CA GLN A 111 10.51 -3.25 9.95
C GLN A 111 10.79 -2.90 8.48
N ASN A 112 11.35 -3.83 7.70
CA ASN A 112 11.50 -3.65 6.25
C ASN A 112 10.16 -3.49 5.55
N ALA A 113 9.12 -4.23 5.95
CA ALA A 113 7.77 -4.04 5.44
C ALA A 113 7.22 -2.64 5.80
N LEU A 114 7.48 -2.14 7.01
CA LEU A 114 7.07 -0.78 7.41
C LEU A 114 7.82 0.31 6.62
N ASN A 115 9.08 0.05 6.27
CA ASN A 115 9.99 1.01 5.64
C ASN A 115 9.88 1.07 4.11
N ASP A 116 9.45 -0.01 3.45
CA ASP A 116 9.50 -0.14 1.99
C ASP A 116 8.75 1.00 1.28
N ASP A 117 9.50 1.81 0.55
CA ASP A 117 9.01 2.88 -0.32
C ASP A 117 8.80 2.44 -1.78
N SER A 118 9.04 1.15 -2.07
CA SER A 118 9.00 0.51 -3.39
C SER A 118 10.01 1.05 -4.40
N ARG A 119 11.01 1.82 -3.94
CA ARG A 119 12.03 2.48 -4.77
C ARG A 119 13.45 2.23 -4.27
N GLY A 120 13.63 1.27 -3.37
CA GLY A 120 14.93 0.93 -2.77
C GLY A 120 15.40 1.93 -1.71
N GLY A 121 14.52 2.85 -1.28
CA GLY A 121 14.76 3.78 -0.19
C GLY A 121 13.97 3.39 1.06
N ASN A 122 13.54 4.39 1.82
CA ASN A 122 12.84 4.23 3.09
C ASN A 122 11.76 5.31 3.25
N ARG A 123 10.60 4.92 3.78
CA ARG A 123 9.50 5.81 4.17
C ARG A 123 9.80 6.68 5.40
N TYR A 124 10.89 6.43 6.12
CA TYR A 124 11.36 7.31 7.18
C TYR A 124 11.61 8.72 6.62
N GLN A 125 11.10 9.77 7.28
CA GLN A 125 11.09 11.15 6.76
C GLN A 125 10.35 11.32 5.41
N GLY A 126 9.53 10.33 5.02
CA GLY A 126 8.76 10.36 3.78
C GLY A 126 7.65 11.42 3.77
N PRO A 127 7.11 11.74 2.58
CA PRO A 127 6.01 12.69 2.40
C PRO A 127 4.77 12.30 3.20
N LEU A 128 4.13 13.31 3.80
CA LEU A 128 3.08 13.16 4.82
C LEU A 128 1.94 12.19 4.48
N ALA A 129 1.30 12.37 3.31
CA ALA A 129 0.07 11.63 2.94
C ALA A 129 0.20 10.86 1.61
N ALA A 130 1.38 10.89 0.99
CA ALA A 130 1.57 10.32 -0.34
C ALA A 130 2.00 8.85 -0.31
N GLN A 131 2.45 8.33 0.84
CA GLN A 131 3.00 6.99 1.02
C GLN A 131 2.20 6.15 2.03
N PRO A 132 0.94 5.77 1.74
CA PRO A 132 0.14 4.95 2.65
C PRO A 132 0.66 3.50 2.70
N ALA A 133 0.67 2.90 3.89
CA ALA A 133 1.05 1.51 4.03
C ALA A 133 0.04 0.70 4.82
N HIS A 134 -0.46 -0.35 4.19
CA HIS A 134 -1.20 -1.40 4.82
C HIS A 134 -0.29 -2.61 4.99
N VAL A 135 0.18 -2.84 6.21
CA VAL A 135 1.07 -3.95 6.54
C VAL A 135 0.26 -5.06 7.19
N PHE A 136 0.14 -6.18 6.48
CA PHE A 136 -0.55 -7.36 6.95
C PHE A 136 0.41 -8.33 7.63
N ILE A 137 -0.01 -8.82 8.79
CA ILE A 137 0.71 -9.83 9.58
C ILE A 137 -0.15 -11.09 9.62
N PRO A 138 0.18 -12.13 8.85
CA PRO A 138 -0.53 -13.40 8.92
C PRO A 138 -0.45 -14.02 10.31
N SER A 139 -1.43 -14.86 10.66
CA SER A 139 -1.42 -15.69 11.88
C SER A 139 -0.05 -16.31 12.17
N GLY A 140 0.36 -16.31 13.44
CA GLY A 140 1.61 -16.88 13.89
C GLY A 140 2.18 -16.14 15.10
N THR A 141 3.35 -16.57 15.56
CA THR A 141 4.11 -15.86 16.60
C THR A 141 5.38 -15.28 15.98
N TYR A 142 5.59 -13.99 16.16
CA TYR A 142 6.74 -13.25 15.64
C TYR A 142 7.53 -12.71 16.83
N GLN A 143 8.71 -13.30 17.08
CA GLN A 143 9.58 -12.79 18.14
C GLN A 143 10.31 -11.55 17.65
N LEU A 144 10.37 -10.52 18.49
CA LEU A 144 11.02 -9.25 18.21
C LEU A 144 12.13 -9.05 19.23
N SER A 145 13.34 -8.72 18.79
CA SER A 145 14.46 -8.37 19.67
C SER A 145 14.53 -6.87 19.99
N SER A 146 13.85 -6.03 19.21
CA SER A 146 13.77 -4.59 19.40
C SER A 146 12.43 -4.05 18.89
N LYS A 147 12.15 -2.78 19.21
CA LYS A 147 10.88 -2.14 18.87
C LYS A 147 10.63 -2.08 17.37
N LEU A 148 9.35 -2.11 16.99
CA LEU A 148 8.90 -1.73 15.66
C LEU A 148 8.51 -0.26 15.65
N ASP A 149 9.19 0.53 14.83
CA ASP A 149 8.91 1.95 14.67
C ASP A 149 7.94 2.14 13.50
N LEU A 150 6.71 2.58 13.78
CA LEU A 150 5.74 2.86 12.73
C LEU A 150 6.17 4.07 11.89
N ARG A 151 5.73 4.10 10.64
CA ARG A 151 5.81 5.28 9.78
C ARG A 151 4.46 5.96 9.74
N LYS A 152 4.43 7.27 9.47
CA LYS A 152 3.16 7.98 9.19
C LYS A 152 2.35 7.28 8.10
N GLY A 153 1.02 7.32 8.22
CA GLY A 153 0.14 6.69 7.23
C GLY A 153 0.24 5.15 7.20
N THR A 154 0.63 4.51 8.30
CA THR A 154 0.77 3.05 8.40
C THR A 154 -0.35 2.42 9.21
N ILE A 155 -1.03 1.45 8.60
CA ILE A 155 -1.98 0.57 9.25
C ILE A 155 -1.33 -0.81 9.33
N ILE A 156 -1.09 -1.29 10.54
CA ILE A 156 -0.80 -2.71 10.78
C ILE A 156 -2.12 -3.43 11.02
N MET A 157 -2.35 -4.51 10.29
CA MET A 157 -3.44 -5.44 10.53
C MET A 157 -2.93 -6.86 10.64
N GLY A 158 -3.18 -7.49 11.78
CA GLY A 158 -3.08 -8.94 11.89
C GLY A 158 -4.28 -9.66 11.29
N ASP A 159 -4.13 -10.95 11.02
CA ASP A 159 -5.23 -11.81 10.59
C ASP A 159 -6.37 -11.81 11.64
N PRO A 160 -7.57 -11.29 11.32
CA PRO A 160 -8.68 -11.27 12.28
C PRO A 160 -9.24 -12.66 12.63
N ASN A 161 -9.03 -13.67 11.78
CA ASN A 161 -9.53 -15.02 12.06
C ASN A 161 -8.67 -15.73 13.11
N ASN A 162 -7.36 -15.42 13.14
CA ASN A 162 -6.43 -15.87 14.16
C ASN A 162 -5.33 -14.81 14.37
N PRO A 163 -5.53 -13.87 15.32
CA PRO A 163 -4.61 -12.76 15.53
C PRO A 163 -3.16 -13.21 15.76
N PRO A 164 -2.18 -12.66 15.01
CA PRO A 164 -0.77 -12.92 15.27
C PRO A 164 -0.33 -12.37 16.61
N VAL A 165 0.65 -13.05 17.20
CA VAL A 165 1.33 -12.63 18.42
C VAL A 165 2.62 -11.93 18.05
N LEU A 166 2.75 -10.67 18.44
CA LEU A 166 4.02 -9.95 18.46
C LEU A 166 4.60 -10.14 19.86
N LYS A 167 5.74 -10.80 19.94
CA LYS A 167 6.32 -11.26 21.20
C LYS A 167 7.68 -10.63 21.44
N ALA A 168 7.88 -9.99 22.59
CA ALA A 168 9.21 -9.59 23.01
C ALA A 168 10.09 -10.83 23.23
N ALA A 169 11.23 -10.89 22.53
CA ALA A 169 12.20 -11.96 22.69
C ALA A 169 12.90 -11.85 24.07
N PRO A 170 13.44 -12.95 24.61
CA PRO A 170 14.34 -12.88 25.76
C PRO A 170 15.50 -11.92 25.48
N GLY A 171 15.69 -10.91 26.34
CA GLY A 171 16.70 -9.87 26.14
C GLY A 171 16.30 -8.75 25.17
N PHE A 172 14.99 -8.56 24.95
CA PHE A 172 14.43 -7.44 24.18
C PHE A 172 15.09 -6.10 24.56
N SER A 173 15.46 -5.33 23.54
CA SER A 173 16.06 -4.00 23.68
C SER A 173 15.06 -2.92 23.29
N GLY A 174 14.49 -2.25 24.30
CA GLY A 174 13.55 -1.14 24.14
C GLY A 174 12.49 -1.11 25.25
N ASP A 175 11.79 0.02 25.35
CA ASP A 175 10.75 0.23 26.37
C ASP A 175 9.33 -0.12 25.88
N VAL A 176 9.15 -0.21 24.55
CA VAL A 176 7.87 -0.49 23.89
C VAL A 176 8.08 -1.47 22.74
N LEU A 177 7.13 -2.38 22.52
CA LEU A 177 7.22 -3.35 21.43
C LEU A 177 6.88 -2.73 20.06
N VAL A 178 5.88 -1.85 20.04
CA VAL A 178 5.45 -1.11 18.85
C VAL A 178 5.40 0.37 19.20
N ASP A 179 6.22 1.16 18.55
CA ASP A 179 6.27 2.60 18.69
C ASP A 179 5.42 3.23 17.57
N GLY A 180 4.25 3.77 17.94
CA GLY A 180 3.29 4.38 17.02
C GLY A 180 3.73 5.73 16.43
N TYR A 181 4.97 6.12 16.71
CA TYR A 181 5.53 7.42 16.41
C TYR A 181 6.64 7.32 15.35
N ASP A 182 6.53 8.16 14.32
CA ASP A 182 7.60 8.35 13.35
C ASP A 182 8.58 9.41 13.85
N ALA A 183 9.67 8.96 14.49
CA ALA A 183 10.71 9.80 15.09
C ALA A 183 11.39 10.78 14.12
N ALA A 184 11.15 10.62 12.81
CA ALA A 184 11.49 11.58 11.77
C ALA A 184 10.82 12.96 11.92
N SER A 185 9.71 13.05 12.65
CA SER A 185 8.82 14.19 12.67
C SER A 185 8.32 14.48 14.08
N ALA A 186 7.89 15.72 14.35
CA ALA A 186 7.34 16.06 15.66
C ALA A 186 6.09 15.21 15.95
N ALA A 187 5.83 14.91 17.23
CA ALA A 187 4.73 14.05 17.66
C ALA A 187 3.37 14.53 17.14
N GLU A 188 3.18 15.85 17.04
CA GLU A 188 2.00 16.53 16.51
C GLU A 188 1.75 16.26 15.02
N THR A 189 2.77 15.77 14.31
CA THR A 189 2.73 15.47 12.87
C THR A 189 2.85 13.98 12.56
N SER A 190 2.85 13.13 13.60
CA SER A 190 2.81 11.67 13.45
C SER A 190 1.36 11.17 13.46
N PHE A 191 0.72 11.18 12.29
CA PHE A 191 -0.70 10.85 12.14
C PHE A 191 -0.97 9.66 11.21
N MET A 192 -2.23 9.24 11.16
CA MET A 192 -2.74 8.15 10.32
C MET A 192 -2.04 6.81 10.60
N THR A 193 -1.80 6.52 11.88
CA THR A 193 -1.32 5.22 12.34
C THR A 193 -2.45 4.39 12.93
N GLN A 194 -2.46 3.08 12.68
CA GLN A 194 -3.39 2.14 13.27
C GLN A 194 -2.70 0.80 13.53
N LEU A 195 -3.05 0.17 14.64
CA LEU A 195 -2.70 -1.21 14.98
C LEU A 195 -4.00 -1.96 15.28
N ARG A 196 -4.24 -3.09 14.61
CA ARG A 196 -5.48 -3.86 14.81
C ARG A 196 -5.25 -5.36 14.68
N ASN A 197 -6.05 -6.13 15.41
CA ASN A 197 -6.09 -7.60 15.37
C ASN A 197 -4.72 -8.23 15.63
N VAL A 198 -3.99 -7.74 16.63
CA VAL A 198 -2.71 -8.30 17.06
C VAL A 198 -2.76 -8.56 18.57
N ILE A 199 -2.01 -9.56 19.01
CA ILE A 199 -1.73 -9.82 20.42
C ILE A 199 -0.31 -9.32 20.70
N ILE A 200 -0.11 -8.65 21.83
CA ILE A 200 1.19 -8.17 22.30
C ILE A 200 1.56 -8.99 23.54
N GLU A 201 2.71 -9.66 23.50
CA GLU A 201 3.27 -10.48 24.59
C GLU A 201 4.71 -10.07 24.97
#